data_AF-A0A661R553-F1
#
_entry.id   AF-A0A661R553-F1
#
_cell.length_a   1.000
_cell.length_b   1.000
_cell.length_c   1.000
_cell.angle_alpha   90.00
_cell.angle_beta   90.00
_cell.angle_gamma   90.00
#
_symmetry.space_group_name_H-M   'P 1'
#
loop_
_entity.id
_entity.type
_entity.pdbx_description
1 polymer ?
#
loop_
_entity_poly.entity_id
_entity_poly.type
_entity_poly.pdbx_seq_one_letter_code
_entity_poly.pdbx_strand_id
1 'polypeptide(L)'
;MKFVRRRGLVLIILIALCLFSGCISSPGENLYIKDNKTYGVTEGAFRHRWWNYYERGLSFADGQFFQEAVSDLKQAAKYRIKDQRRARTYGMHFVDYFPHRELGIVYYQMGNLKEAGRELELSLNNFPSAKARFYLDRVRKALIEHEAKAALPPRLTLSFKADEIWTREDPVVVSGVAEDEQYVAGLFIRGVPLFLEGSQKRIPFKKSLVLSQGRHAIEVAAKNLLGKV
;
A
#
# COMPACT_ATOMS: atom_id res chain seq x y z
N MET A 1 -7.49 -75.53 -11.90
CA MET A 1 -6.86 -74.27 -11.44
C MET A 1 -7.53 -73.04 -12.09
N LYS A 2 -8.69 -72.58 -11.59
CA LYS A 2 -9.38 -71.37 -12.10
C LYS A 2 -9.86 -70.41 -11.00
N PHE A 3 -9.50 -70.64 -9.74
CA PHE A 3 -10.01 -69.88 -8.59
C PHE A 3 -9.07 -68.79 -8.05
N VAL A 4 -7.79 -68.78 -8.46
CA VAL A 4 -6.81 -67.81 -7.94
C VAL A 4 -6.86 -66.46 -8.68
N ARG A 5 -7.30 -66.46 -9.96
CA ARG A 5 -7.28 -65.25 -10.81
C ARG A 5 -8.39 -64.23 -10.50
N ARG A 6 -9.50 -64.65 -9.88
CA ARG A 6 -10.60 -63.75 -9.48
C ARG A 6 -10.31 -62.98 -8.17
N ARG A 7 -9.53 -63.55 -7.25
CA ARG A 7 -9.17 -62.90 -5.98
C ARG A 7 -8.15 -61.77 -6.16
N GLY A 8 -7.19 -61.93 -7.09
CA GLY A 8 -6.23 -60.88 -7.44
C GLY A 8 -6.90 -59.66 -8.08
N LEU A 9 -7.91 -59.86 -8.93
CA LEU A 9 -8.62 -58.76 -9.58
C LEU A 9 -9.47 -57.94 -8.60
N VAL A 10 -10.09 -58.59 -7.62
CA VAL A 10 -10.87 -57.92 -6.56
C VAL A 10 -9.97 -57.10 -5.63
N LEU A 11 -8.76 -57.60 -5.33
CA LEU A 11 -7.80 -56.88 -4.48
C LEU A 11 -7.26 -55.61 -5.16
N ILE A 12 -7.04 -55.65 -6.48
CA ILE A 12 -6.56 -54.49 -7.27
C ILE A 12 -7.65 -53.42 -7.39
N ILE A 13 -8.93 -53.81 -7.52
CA ILE A 13 -10.05 -52.87 -7.56
C ILE A 13 -10.25 -52.18 -6.20
N LEU A 14 -10.03 -52.88 -5.08
CA LEU A 14 -10.11 -52.32 -3.73
C LEU A 14 -8.99 -51.31 -3.43
N ILE A 15 -7.77 -51.57 -3.90
CA ILE A 15 -6.63 -50.63 -3.76
C ILE A 15 -6.81 -49.40 -4.66
N ALA A 16 -7.37 -49.56 -5.87
CA ALA A 16 -7.70 -48.45 -6.74
C ALA A 16 -8.82 -47.56 -6.16
N LEU A 17 -9.79 -48.13 -5.42
CA LEU A 17 -10.85 -47.36 -4.76
C LEU A 17 -10.33 -46.52 -3.56
N CYS A 18 -9.31 -47.01 -2.85
CA CYS A 18 -8.68 -46.25 -1.76
C CYS A 18 -7.84 -45.04 -2.26
N LEU A 19 -7.35 -45.07 -3.50
CA LEU A 19 -6.59 -43.95 -4.08
C LEU A 19 -7.47 -42.78 -4.58
N PHE A 20 -8.79 -42.96 -4.65
CA PHE A 20 -9.74 -41.89 -4.95
C PHE A 20 -10.39 -41.27 -3.71
N SER A 21 -10.00 -41.70 -2.50
CA SER A 21 -10.37 -41.04 -1.26
C SER A 21 -9.45 -39.84 -0.99
N GLY A 22 -9.27 -38.97 -1.99
CA GLY A 22 -8.83 -37.62 -1.74
C GLY A 22 -9.99 -36.91 -1.05
N CYS A 23 -9.85 -36.57 0.23
CA CYS A 23 -10.79 -35.69 0.90
C CYS A 23 -10.95 -34.44 0.04
N ILE A 24 -12.09 -34.31 -0.65
CA ILE A 24 -12.62 -33.00 -1.01
C ILE A 24 -12.96 -32.37 0.33
N SER A 25 -11.98 -31.69 0.92
CA SER A 25 -12.28 -30.60 1.83
C SER A 25 -13.03 -29.59 0.99
N SER A 26 -14.36 -29.61 1.08
CA SER A 26 -15.17 -28.44 0.74
C SER A 26 -14.43 -27.23 1.32
N PRO A 27 -14.19 -26.16 0.56
CA PRO A 27 -13.59 -24.94 1.11
C PRO A 27 -14.63 -24.28 2.03
N GLY A 28 -14.90 -24.93 3.16
CA GLY A 28 -15.60 -24.39 4.30
C GLY A 28 -14.68 -23.31 4.87
N GLU A 29 -15.26 -22.13 5.00
CA GLU A 29 -14.71 -20.91 5.59
C GLU A 29 -13.61 -21.23 6.61
N ASN A 30 -12.34 -21.05 6.22
CA ASN A 30 -11.22 -21.12 7.17
C ASN A 30 -11.37 -19.93 8.12
N LEU A 31 -12.05 -20.16 9.24
CA LEU A 31 -12.18 -19.20 10.32
C LEU A 31 -10.98 -19.37 11.25
N TYR A 32 -10.31 -18.27 11.56
CA TYR A 32 -9.15 -18.27 12.44
C TYR A 32 -9.49 -17.51 13.71
N ILE A 33 -9.10 -18.05 14.86
CA ILE A 33 -9.30 -17.37 16.15
C ILE A 33 -7.93 -16.94 16.66
N LYS A 34 -7.79 -15.65 16.94
CA LYS A 34 -6.60 -15.05 17.54
C LYS A 34 -7.06 -13.96 18.51
N ASP A 35 -6.51 -13.96 19.72
CA ASP A 35 -6.86 -12.99 20.77
C ASP A 35 -8.37 -12.91 21.07
N ASN A 36 -9.04 -14.08 21.13
CA ASN A 36 -10.51 -14.20 21.29
C ASN A 36 -11.36 -13.49 20.20
N LYS A 37 -10.76 -13.14 19.06
CA LYS A 37 -11.43 -12.58 17.90
C LYS A 37 -11.37 -13.55 16.72
N THR A 38 -12.49 -13.70 16.01
CA THR A 38 -12.57 -14.52 14.79
C THR A 38 -12.24 -13.68 13.56
N TYR A 39 -11.42 -14.24 12.67
CA TYR A 39 -10.96 -13.65 11.43
C TYR A 39 -11.33 -14.56 10.25
N GLY A 40 -11.45 -13.96 9.06
CA GLY A 40 -12.00 -14.63 7.88
C GLY A 40 -13.52 -14.59 7.82
N VAL A 41 -14.14 -13.63 8.51
CA VAL A 41 -15.60 -13.46 8.55
C VAL A 41 -16.08 -12.45 7.49
N THR A 42 -17.33 -12.59 7.05
CA THR A 42 -18.05 -11.61 6.23
C THR A 42 -19.41 -11.29 6.83
N GLU A 43 -19.93 -10.10 6.54
CA GLU A 43 -21.30 -9.73 6.84
C GLU A 43 -22.27 -10.55 5.98
N GLY A 44 -23.03 -11.42 6.65
CA GLY A 44 -23.98 -12.31 6.00
C GLY A 44 -23.30 -13.45 5.23
N ALA A 45 -24.08 -14.10 4.37
CA ALA A 45 -23.63 -15.30 3.66
C ALA A 45 -22.55 -14.99 2.61
N PHE A 46 -21.50 -15.82 2.56
CA PHE A 46 -20.46 -15.75 1.55
C PHE A 46 -21.01 -16.22 0.19
N ARG A 47 -21.26 -15.29 -0.74
CA ARG A 47 -21.89 -15.56 -2.05
C ARG A 47 -20.92 -15.44 -3.22
N HIS A 48 -19.62 -15.58 -2.97
CA HIS A 48 -18.56 -15.47 -3.97
C HIS A 48 -18.61 -14.15 -4.77
N ARG A 49 -19.10 -13.07 -4.16
CA ARG A 49 -19.11 -11.73 -4.76
C ARG A 49 -17.82 -11.00 -4.43
N TRP A 50 -17.41 -10.06 -5.27
CA TRP A 50 -16.16 -9.31 -5.09
C TRP A 50 -16.05 -8.66 -3.71
N TRP A 51 -17.16 -8.16 -3.16
CA TRP A 51 -17.18 -7.54 -1.84
C TRP A 51 -17.07 -8.55 -0.69
N ASN A 52 -17.56 -9.79 -0.87
CA ASN A 52 -17.36 -10.85 0.12
C ASN A 52 -15.87 -11.22 0.22
N TYR A 53 -15.21 -11.40 -0.92
CA TYR A 53 -13.76 -11.63 -0.95
C TYR A 53 -13.00 -10.44 -0.37
N TYR A 54 -13.39 -9.21 -0.72
CA TYR A 54 -12.73 -8.01 -0.19
C TYR A 54 -12.83 -7.93 1.33
N GLU A 55 -14.04 -8.02 1.87
CA GLU A 55 -14.32 -7.95 3.29
C GLU A 55 -13.60 -9.06 4.06
N ARG A 56 -13.66 -10.29 3.56
CA ARG A 56 -12.96 -11.42 4.18
C ARG A 56 -11.44 -11.25 4.15
N GLY A 57 -10.92 -10.74 3.04
CA GLY A 57 -9.51 -10.39 2.89
C GLY A 57 -9.05 -9.32 3.89
N LEU A 58 -9.89 -8.30 4.16
CA LEU A 58 -9.64 -7.32 5.22
C LEU A 58 -9.65 -7.97 6.60
N SER A 59 -10.61 -8.85 6.86
CA SER A 59 -10.67 -9.60 8.12
C SER A 59 -9.38 -10.41 8.32
N PHE A 60 -8.90 -11.14 7.31
CA PHE A 60 -7.62 -11.84 7.39
C PHE A 60 -6.42 -10.91 7.62
N ALA A 61 -6.38 -9.77 6.92
CA ALA A 61 -5.31 -8.78 7.08
C ALA A 61 -5.25 -8.23 8.51
N ASP A 62 -6.40 -7.93 9.12
CA ASP A 62 -6.50 -7.48 10.51
C ASP A 62 -6.00 -8.54 11.51
N GLY A 63 -6.17 -9.83 11.18
CA GLY A 63 -5.67 -10.96 11.96
C GLY A 63 -4.20 -11.29 11.74
N GLN A 64 -3.57 -10.64 10.76
CA GLN A 64 -2.22 -10.94 10.25
C GLN A 64 -2.12 -12.31 9.56
N PHE A 65 -3.23 -12.84 9.07
CA PHE A 65 -3.28 -14.03 8.21
C PHE A 65 -3.01 -13.60 6.76
N PHE A 66 -1.76 -13.22 6.50
CA PHE A 66 -1.42 -12.47 5.29
C PHE A 66 -1.58 -13.26 4.00
N GLN A 67 -1.36 -14.59 4.01
CA GLN A 67 -1.49 -15.40 2.81
C GLN A 67 -2.96 -15.50 2.37
N GLU A 68 -3.85 -15.71 3.34
CA GLU A 68 -5.29 -15.74 3.17
C GLU A 68 -5.81 -14.38 2.71
N ALA A 69 -5.32 -13.29 3.33
CA ALA A 69 -5.63 -11.92 2.93
C ALA A 69 -5.23 -11.64 1.48
N VAL A 70 -4.01 -12.01 1.06
CA VAL A 70 -3.54 -11.84 -0.33
C VAL A 70 -4.42 -12.62 -1.29
N SER A 71 -4.76 -13.87 -0.96
CA SER A 71 -5.60 -14.73 -1.81
C SER A 71 -6.97 -14.09 -2.07
N ASP A 72 -7.64 -13.66 -1.00
CA ASP A 72 -8.98 -13.06 -1.08
C ASP A 72 -8.97 -11.68 -1.73
N LEU A 73 -8.01 -10.82 -1.38
CA LEU A 73 -7.92 -9.48 -1.98
C LEU A 73 -7.56 -9.56 -3.48
N LYS A 74 -6.73 -10.53 -3.89
CA LYS A 74 -6.49 -10.80 -5.32
C LYS A 74 -7.75 -11.28 -6.02
N GLN A 75 -8.52 -12.16 -5.38
CA GLN A 75 -9.77 -12.64 -5.95
C GLN A 75 -10.79 -11.50 -6.09
N ALA A 76 -10.88 -10.60 -5.12
CA ALA A 76 -11.67 -9.38 -5.21
C ALA A 76 -11.21 -8.50 -6.39
N ALA A 77 -9.91 -8.20 -6.47
CA ALA A 77 -9.31 -7.40 -7.55
C ALA A 77 -9.57 -8.00 -8.94
N LYS A 78 -9.58 -9.33 -9.07
CA LYS A 78 -9.91 -10.03 -10.31
C LYS A 78 -11.34 -9.77 -10.78
N TYR A 79 -12.30 -9.72 -9.86
CA TYR A 79 -13.69 -9.40 -10.20
C TYR A 79 -13.88 -7.90 -10.47
N ARG A 80 -13.20 -7.05 -9.71
CA ARG A 80 -13.29 -5.60 -9.83
C ARG A 80 -11.93 -4.97 -9.54
N ILE A 81 -11.31 -4.47 -10.61
CA ILE A 81 -9.92 -4.01 -10.58
C ILE A 81 -9.79 -2.62 -9.96
N LYS A 82 -10.73 -1.71 -10.24
CA LYS A 82 -10.55 -0.30 -9.87
C LYS A 82 -10.78 -0.03 -8.38
N ASP A 83 -9.79 0.58 -7.74
CA ASP A 83 -9.95 1.21 -6.43
C ASP A 83 -10.90 2.41 -6.53
N GLN A 84 -11.86 2.52 -5.61
CA GLN A 84 -12.82 3.60 -5.59
C GLN A 84 -13.53 3.71 -4.23
N ARG A 85 -13.93 4.93 -3.87
CA ARG A 85 -14.88 5.16 -2.79
C ARG A 85 -16.29 4.77 -3.20
N ARG A 86 -17.13 4.45 -2.22
CA ARG A 86 -18.56 4.17 -2.40
C ARG A 86 -18.83 3.22 -3.59
N ALA A 87 -18.12 2.09 -3.64
CA ALA A 87 -18.44 1.01 -4.55
C ALA A 87 -19.76 0.37 -4.12
N ARG A 88 -20.76 0.42 -5.00
CA ARG A 88 -22.07 -0.19 -4.75
C ARG A 88 -21.94 -1.71 -4.66
N THR A 89 -22.44 -2.31 -3.58
CA THR A 89 -22.53 -3.77 -3.40
C THR A 89 -23.94 -4.25 -3.75
N TYR A 90 -24.72 -4.74 -2.79
CA TYR A 90 -26.09 -5.19 -2.98
C TYR A 90 -27.09 -4.10 -2.56
N GLY A 91 -28.18 -3.93 -3.32
CA GLY A 91 -29.23 -2.97 -3.00
C GLY A 91 -28.71 -1.53 -2.92
N MET A 92 -28.87 -0.90 -1.76
CA MET A 92 -28.43 0.47 -1.45
C MET A 92 -27.14 0.52 -0.60
N HIS A 93 -26.43 -0.61 -0.46
CA HIS A 93 -25.19 -0.67 0.31
C HIS A 93 -23.98 -0.26 -0.54
N PHE A 94 -23.04 0.43 0.10
CA PHE A 94 -21.81 0.93 -0.51
C PHE A 94 -20.64 0.68 0.44
N VAL A 95 -19.50 0.30 -0.13
CA VAL A 95 -18.24 0.15 0.62
C VAL A 95 -17.14 0.98 -0.02
N ASP A 96 -16.19 1.43 0.78
CA ASP A 96 -14.93 1.96 0.25
C ASP A 96 -14.06 0.78 -0.19
N TYR A 97 -13.87 0.63 -1.50
CA TYR A 97 -13.26 -0.55 -2.10
C TYR A 97 -11.89 -0.22 -2.68
N PHE A 98 -10.85 -0.69 -2.00
CA PHE A 98 -9.46 -0.40 -2.34
C PHE A 98 -8.60 -1.67 -2.35
N PRO A 99 -8.90 -2.66 -3.20
CA PRO A 99 -8.19 -3.95 -3.19
C PRO A 99 -6.69 -3.79 -3.40
N HIS A 100 -6.24 -2.90 -4.29
CA HIS A 100 -4.81 -2.71 -4.56
C HIS A 100 -4.09 -2.01 -3.41
N ARG A 101 -4.75 -1.02 -2.76
CA ARG A 101 -4.21 -0.40 -1.55
C ARG A 101 -3.94 -1.43 -0.46
N GLU A 102 -4.93 -2.27 -0.18
CA GLU A 102 -4.87 -3.22 0.93
C GLU A 102 -3.95 -4.40 0.58
N LEU A 103 -3.91 -4.86 -0.68
CA LEU A 103 -2.88 -5.80 -1.15
C LEU A 103 -1.47 -5.26 -0.93
N GLY A 104 -1.25 -4.00 -1.29
CA GLY A 104 0.05 -3.36 -1.11
C GLY A 104 0.48 -3.27 0.36
N ILE A 105 -0.47 -3.01 1.26
CA ILE A 105 -0.21 -2.99 2.71
C ILE A 105 0.12 -4.39 3.23
N VAL A 106 -0.65 -5.40 2.83
CA VAL A 106 -0.40 -6.79 3.24
C VAL A 106 0.96 -7.26 2.74
N TYR A 107 1.31 -6.97 1.48
CA TYR A 107 2.64 -7.28 0.94
C TYR A 107 3.77 -6.57 1.70
N TYR A 108 3.57 -5.32 2.09
CA TYR A 108 4.54 -4.60 2.92
C TYR A 108 4.72 -5.28 4.28
N GLN A 109 3.64 -5.72 4.93
CA GLN A 109 3.71 -6.45 6.20
C GLN A 109 4.40 -7.82 6.07
N MET A 110 4.31 -8.46 4.90
CA MET A 110 5.03 -9.69 4.58
C MET A 110 6.50 -9.47 4.20
N GLY A 111 6.97 -8.21 4.12
CA GLY A 111 8.31 -7.88 3.63
C GLY A 111 8.48 -8.01 2.11
N ASN A 112 7.40 -8.25 1.36
CA ASN A 112 7.44 -8.29 -0.10
C ASN A 112 7.35 -6.88 -0.69
N LEU A 113 8.43 -6.12 -0.54
CA LEU A 113 8.47 -4.69 -0.84
C LEU A 113 8.23 -4.36 -2.31
N LYS A 114 8.67 -5.21 -3.24
CA LYS A 114 8.49 -4.99 -4.69
C LYS A 114 7.01 -5.06 -5.07
N GLU A 115 6.33 -6.11 -4.63
CA GLU A 115 4.89 -6.27 -4.88
C GLU A 115 4.07 -5.20 -4.14
N ALA A 116 4.48 -4.86 -2.91
CA ALA A 116 3.86 -3.78 -2.15
C ALA A 116 3.88 -2.45 -2.91
N GLY A 117 5.05 -2.05 -3.43
CA GLY A 117 5.20 -0.82 -4.20
C GLY A 117 4.33 -0.81 -5.45
N ARG A 118 4.34 -1.90 -6.22
CA ARG A 118 3.55 -2.05 -7.45
C ARG A 118 2.05 -1.89 -7.19
N GLU A 119 1.52 -2.55 -6.17
CA GLU A 119 0.10 -2.49 -5.83
C GLU A 119 -0.31 -1.11 -5.27
N LEU A 120 0.54 -0.46 -4.47
CA LEU A 120 0.29 0.89 -3.94
C LEU A 120 0.33 1.96 -5.04
N GLU A 121 1.24 1.86 -5.99
CA GLU A 121 1.29 2.76 -7.15
C GLU A 121 0.04 2.59 -8.03
N LEU A 122 -0.39 1.34 -8.26
CA LEU A 122 -1.63 1.06 -8.97
C LEU A 122 -2.86 1.63 -8.23
N SER A 123 -2.90 1.50 -6.91
CA SER A 123 -3.94 2.11 -6.07
C SER A 123 -3.99 3.64 -6.25
N LEU A 124 -2.84 4.31 -6.19
CA LEU A 124 -2.76 5.77 -6.38
C LEU A 124 -3.18 6.22 -7.77
N ASN A 125 -2.86 5.43 -8.80
CA ASN A 125 -3.30 5.69 -10.18
C ASN A 125 -4.82 5.54 -10.34
N ASN A 126 -5.43 4.57 -9.64
CA ASN A 126 -6.88 4.38 -9.65
C ASN A 126 -7.61 5.45 -8.83
N PHE A 127 -7.19 5.67 -7.59
CA PHE A 127 -7.76 6.64 -6.67
C PHE A 127 -6.70 7.12 -5.65
N PRO A 128 -6.24 8.38 -5.75
CA PRO A 128 -5.30 8.93 -4.80
C PRO A 128 -5.83 8.92 -3.36
N SER A 129 -5.06 8.36 -2.42
CA SER A 129 -5.44 8.33 -1.01
C SER A 129 -4.22 8.52 -0.10
N ALA A 130 -4.42 9.24 1.02
CA ALA A 130 -3.36 9.47 2.01
C ALA A 130 -2.78 8.15 2.56
N LYS A 131 -3.64 7.14 2.80
CA LYS A 131 -3.22 5.81 3.27
C LYS A 131 -2.29 5.13 2.25
N ALA A 132 -2.60 5.17 0.96
CA ALA A 132 -1.73 4.58 -0.07
C ALA A 132 -0.38 5.30 -0.17
N ARG A 133 -0.36 6.65 -0.13
CA ARG A 133 0.89 7.43 -0.15
C ARG A 133 1.78 7.15 1.06
N PHE A 134 1.17 7.10 2.25
CA PHE A 134 1.86 6.79 3.49
C PHE A 134 2.57 5.43 3.46
N TYR A 135 1.88 4.38 3.01
CA TYR A 135 2.50 3.06 2.89
C TYR A 135 3.51 2.99 1.75
N LEU A 136 3.31 3.73 0.66
CA LEU A 136 4.28 3.78 -0.43
C LEU A 136 5.59 4.42 0.02
N ASP A 137 5.53 5.48 0.83
CA ASP A 137 6.72 6.11 1.42
C ASP A 137 7.45 5.13 2.36
N ARG A 138 6.72 4.31 3.12
CA ARG A 138 7.31 3.24 3.94
C ARG A 138 8.00 2.15 3.10
N VAL A 139 7.37 1.73 2.01
CA VAL A 139 7.95 0.75 1.07
C VAL A 139 9.22 1.32 0.44
N ARG A 140 9.18 2.55 -0.07
CA ARG A 140 10.34 3.22 -0.66
C ARG A 140 11.48 3.35 0.33
N LYS A 141 11.19 3.80 1.56
CA LYS A 141 12.17 3.88 2.64
C LYS A 141 12.82 2.52 2.90
N ALA A 142 12.02 1.47 3.07
CA ALA A 142 12.54 0.13 3.31
C ALA A 142 13.41 -0.37 2.14
N LEU A 143 13.00 -0.13 0.89
CA LEU A 143 13.81 -0.48 -0.29
C LEU A 143 15.17 0.24 -0.29
N ILE A 144 15.19 1.53 0.01
CA ILE A 144 16.45 2.31 0.09
C ILE A 144 17.35 1.77 1.22
N GLU A 145 16.78 1.45 2.37
CA GLU A 145 17.51 0.86 3.50
C GLU A 145 18.10 -0.52 3.14
N HIS A 146 17.35 -1.37 2.43
CA HIS A 146 17.82 -2.67 1.94
C HIS A 146 18.94 -2.54 0.89
N GLU A 147 18.91 -1.50 0.04
CA GLU A 147 19.98 -1.24 -0.93
C GLU A 147 21.27 -0.71 -0.28
N ALA A 148 21.25 -0.38 1.02
CA ALA A 148 22.37 0.19 1.77
C ALA A 148 23.03 1.41 1.09
N LYS A 149 22.27 2.17 0.29
CA LYS A 149 22.76 3.39 -0.35
C LYS A 149 22.96 4.48 0.69
N ALA A 150 24.16 5.08 0.69
CA ALA A 150 24.45 6.24 1.52
C ALA A 150 23.42 7.36 1.26
N ALA A 151 22.90 7.93 2.34
CA ALA A 151 21.90 8.99 2.27
C ALA A 151 22.57 10.36 2.20
N LEU A 152 22.42 11.03 1.07
CA LEU A 152 22.80 12.44 0.91
C LEU A 152 21.60 13.34 1.19
N PRO A 153 21.81 14.58 1.67
CA PRO A 153 20.72 15.54 1.83
C PRO A 153 20.14 15.95 0.45
N PRO A 154 18.85 16.31 0.39
CA PRO A 154 18.24 16.79 -0.84
C PRO A 154 18.95 18.02 -1.41
N ARG A 155 19.02 18.11 -2.74
CA ARG A 155 19.47 19.32 -3.42
C ARG A 155 18.34 20.35 -3.43
N LEU A 156 18.63 21.55 -2.94
CA LEU A 156 17.73 22.70 -3.01
C LEU A 156 18.20 23.69 -4.06
N THR A 157 17.28 24.19 -4.89
CA THR A 157 17.54 25.27 -5.85
C THR A 157 16.45 26.32 -5.74
N LEU A 158 16.81 27.50 -5.24
CA LEU A 158 15.89 28.63 -5.12
C LEU A 158 15.74 29.34 -6.46
N SER A 159 14.56 29.93 -6.72
CA SER A 159 14.32 30.70 -7.94
C SER A 159 15.03 32.06 -7.97
N PHE A 160 15.65 32.44 -6.86
CA PHE A 160 16.37 33.69 -6.73
C PHE A 160 17.78 33.60 -7.30
N LYS A 161 18.27 34.68 -7.90
CA LYS A 161 19.60 34.72 -8.54
C LYS A 161 20.74 35.03 -7.55
N ALA A 162 20.42 35.48 -6.35
CA ALA A 162 21.38 35.91 -5.33
C ALA A 162 20.89 35.52 -3.93
N ASP A 163 21.84 35.39 -3.01
CA ASP A 163 21.59 35.04 -1.60
C ASP A 163 20.88 36.16 -0.82
N GLU A 164 21.04 37.41 -1.27
CA GLU A 164 20.38 38.57 -0.69
C GLU A 164 19.59 39.33 -1.76
N ILE A 165 18.37 39.73 -1.39
CA ILE A 165 17.40 40.34 -2.31
C ILE A 165 16.79 41.56 -1.64
N TRP A 166 16.84 42.67 -2.35
CA TRP A 166 16.15 43.89 -1.98
C TRP A 166 14.84 43.96 -2.77
N THR A 167 13.72 43.95 -2.06
CA THR A 167 12.39 44.00 -2.69
C THR A 167 11.43 44.86 -1.87
N ARG A 168 10.45 45.44 -2.57
CA ARG A 168 9.30 46.15 -1.99
C ARG A 168 8.00 45.34 -2.11
N GLU A 169 8.10 44.10 -2.58
CA GLU A 169 6.95 43.20 -2.74
C GLU A 169 6.45 42.72 -1.37
N ASP A 170 5.13 42.74 -1.18
CA ASP A 170 4.45 42.17 -0.02
C ASP A 170 3.13 41.49 -0.49
N PRO A 171 2.96 40.18 -0.32
CA PRO A 171 3.89 39.24 0.31
C PRO A 171 5.10 38.89 -0.56
N VAL A 172 6.24 38.67 0.09
CA VAL A 172 7.44 38.12 -0.57
C VAL A 172 7.21 36.66 -0.89
N VAL A 173 7.38 36.28 -2.15
CA VAL A 173 7.20 34.90 -2.62
C VAL A 173 8.53 34.17 -2.64
N VAL A 174 8.67 33.16 -1.78
CA VAL A 174 9.81 32.24 -1.81
C VAL A 174 9.44 31.01 -2.63
N SER A 175 10.20 30.74 -3.68
CA SER A 175 10.00 29.56 -4.54
C SER A 175 11.30 28.89 -4.91
N GLY A 176 11.20 27.61 -5.29
CA GLY A 176 12.33 26.80 -5.68
C GLY A 176 11.93 25.38 -6.01
N VAL A 177 12.93 24.52 -6.12
CA VAL A 177 12.77 23.08 -6.35
C VAL A 177 13.67 22.33 -5.37
N ALA A 178 13.10 21.32 -4.71
CA ALA A 178 13.84 20.32 -3.93
C ALA A 178 13.93 19.03 -4.75
N GLU A 179 15.13 18.46 -4.89
CA GLU A 179 15.40 17.26 -5.68
C GLU A 179 16.22 16.25 -4.87
N ASP A 180 15.81 14.99 -4.89
CA ASP A 180 16.54 13.88 -4.28
C ASP A 180 16.21 12.56 -5.00
N GLU A 181 17.24 11.77 -5.34
CA GLU A 181 17.06 10.42 -5.90
C GLU A 181 16.42 9.46 -4.89
N GLN A 182 16.66 9.68 -3.59
CA GLN A 182 16.06 8.97 -2.45
C GLN A 182 14.75 9.61 -1.96
N TYR A 183 14.13 10.45 -2.79
CA TYR A 183 12.87 11.15 -2.58
C TYR A 183 12.92 12.21 -1.46
N VAL A 184 12.37 13.37 -1.79
CA VAL A 184 12.08 14.44 -0.83
C VAL A 184 10.78 14.08 -0.10
N ALA A 185 10.85 14.02 1.23
CA ALA A 185 9.75 13.65 2.12
C ALA A 185 9.27 14.81 3.00
N GLY A 186 10.05 15.88 3.11
CA GLY A 186 9.69 17.07 3.87
C GLY A 186 10.32 18.32 3.28
N LEU A 187 9.65 19.45 3.46
CA LEU A 187 10.15 20.75 3.07
C LEU A 187 9.72 21.77 4.13
N PHE A 188 10.63 22.62 4.55
CA PHE A 188 10.45 23.55 5.65
C PHE A 188 10.87 24.95 5.20
N ILE A 189 10.05 25.95 5.50
CA ILE A 189 10.40 27.36 5.32
C ILE A 189 10.24 28.04 6.68
N ARG A 190 11.32 28.63 7.21
CA ARG A 190 11.39 29.18 8.57
C ARG A 190 10.98 28.16 9.65
N GLY A 191 11.40 26.90 9.48
CA GLY A 191 11.03 25.79 10.36
C GLY A 191 9.58 25.30 10.23
N VAL A 192 8.72 25.98 9.44
CA VAL A 192 7.33 25.57 9.24
C VAL A 192 7.26 24.52 8.11
N PRO A 193 6.69 23.32 8.36
CA PRO A 193 6.56 22.30 7.33
C PRO A 193 5.55 22.72 6.27
N LEU A 194 5.92 22.54 5.01
CA LEU A 194 5.02 22.62 3.87
C LEU A 194 4.27 21.30 3.71
N PHE A 195 2.97 21.38 3.47
CA PHE A 195 2.17 20.20 3.19
C PHE A 195 2.62 19.56 1.88
N LEU A 196 2.99 18.29 1.96
CA LEU A 196 3.30 17.43 0.82
C LEU A 196 2.31 16.26 0.85
N GLU A 197 1.76 15.91 -0.31
CA GLU A 197 0.83 14.77 -0.37
C GLU A 197 1.55 13.43 -0.14
N GLY A 198 2.83 13.34 -0.49
CA GLY A 198 3.69 12.17 -0.33
C GLY A 198 5.08 12.46 -0.90
N SER A 199 6.01 11.52 -0.71
CA SER A 199 7.38 11.70 -1.19
C SER A 199 7.49 11.72 -2.72
N GLN A 200 8.34 12.60 -3.25
CA GLN A 200 8.61 12.71 -4.69
C GLN A 200 10.10 13.00 -4.91
N LYS A 201 10.62 12.58 -6.07
CA LYS A 201 12.01 12.87 -6.44
C LYS A 201 12.28 14.35 -6.67
N ARG A 202 11.25 15.10 -7.07
CA ARG A 202 11.32 16.51 -7.43
C ARG A 202 10.07 17.21 -6.94
N ILE A 203 10.23 18.21 -6.08
CA ILE A 203 9.13 18.98 -5.51
C ILE A 203 9.35 20.46 -5.81
N PRO A 204 8.64 21.05 -6.78
CA PRO A 204 8.57 22.50 -6.88
C PRO A 204 7.76 23.04 -5.70
N PHE A 205 8.21 24.14 -5.11
CA PHE A 205 7.53 24.78 -3.99
C PHE A 205 7.42 26.28 -4.18
N LYS A 206 6.38 26.85 -3.55
CA LYS A 206 6.12 28.28 -3.54
C LYS A 206 5.38 28.63 -2.25
N LYS A 207 5.86 29.63 -1.51
CA LYS A 207 5.24 30.12 -0.28
C LYS A 207 5.30 31.64 -0.24
N SER A 208 4.15 32.25 -0.03
CA SER A 208 4.04 33.68 0.27
C SER A 208 4.33 33.93 1.74
N LEU A 209 5.22 34.87 2.01
CA LEU A 209 5.64 35.30 3.34
C LEU A 209 5.30 36.78 3.51
N VAL A 210 4.52 37.09 4.54
CA VAL A 210 4.31 38.47 4.98
C VAL A 210 5.47 38.81 5.91
N LEU A 211 6.26 39.80 5.51
CA LEU A 211 7.48 40.22 6.23
C LEU A 211 7.34 41.69 6.62
N SER A 212 7.71 42.04 7.84
CA SER A 212 7.79 43.44 8.25
C SER A 212 8.93 44.16 7.52
N GLN A 213 8.97 45.49 7.56
CA GLN A 213 10.11 46.23 7.04
C GLN A 213 11.41 45.80 7.75
N GLY A 214 12.49 45.60 6.98
CA GLY A 214 13.82 45.25 7.49
C GLY A 214 14.46 44.06 6.78
N ARG A 215 15.60 43.61 7.31
CA ARG A 215 16.33 42.44 6.82
C ARG A 215 15.81 41.17 7.49
N HIS A 216 15.48 40.16 6.69
CA HIS A 216 14.99 38.87 7.18
C HIS A 216 15.87 37.74 6.68
N ALA A 217 16.31 36.87 7.60
CA ALA A 217 16.91 35.59 7.24
C ALA A 217 15.79 34.55 7.04
N ILE A 218 15.76 33.93 5.86
CA ILE A 218 14.74 32.93 5.51
C ILE A 218 15.44 31.60 5.27
N GLU A 219 15.34 30.70 6.25
CA GLU A 219 15.84 29.34 6.12
C GLU A 219 14.87 28.47 5.32
N VAL A 220 15.41 27.76 4.32
CA VAL A 220 14.69 26.75 3.55
C VAL A 220 15.44 25.43 3.67
N ALA A 221 14.76 24.40 4.16
CA ALA A 221 15.34 23.09 4.38
C ALA A 221 14.48 22.00 3.75
N ALA A 222 15.09 20.98 3.17
CA ALA A 222 14.41 19.82 2.59
C ALA A 222 14.90 18.57 3.30
N LYS A 223 14.00 17.60 3.49
CA LYS A 223 14.29 16.36 4.21
C LYS A 223 13.97 15.17 3.31
N ASN A 224 14.88 14.19 3.23
CA ASN A 224 14.64 12.96 2.48
C ASN A 224 13.93 11.87 3.31
N LEU A 225 13.57 10.75 2.67
CA LEU A 225 12.89 9.63 3.34
C LEU A 225 13.71 8.99 4.49
N LEU A 226 15.03 9.08 4.42
CA LEU A 226 15.95 8.60 5.47
C LEU A 226 16.19 9.63 6.58
N GLY A 227 15.63 10.83 6.43
CA GLY A 227 15.65 11.89 7.42
C GLY A 227 16.87 12.79 7.40
N LYS A 228 17.69 12.74 6.35
CA LYS A 228 18.76 13.72 6.11
C LYS A 228 18.16 15.04 5.63
N VAL A 229 18.74 16.15 6.11
CA VAL A 229 18.36 17.53 5.81
C VAL A 229 19.53 18.22 5.16
#